data_AF-A0A1I1LGP5-F1
#
_entry.id   AF-A0A1I1LGP5-F1
#
_cell.length_a   1.000
_cell.length_b   1.000
_cell.length_c   1.000
_cell.angle_alpha   90.00
_cell.angle_beta   90.00
_cell.angle_gamma   90.00
#
_symmetry.space_group_name_H-M   'P 1'
#
loop_
_entity.id
_entity.type
_entity.pdbx_description
1 polymer ?
#
loop_
_entity_poly.entity_id
_entity_poly.type
_entity_poly.pdbx_seq_one_letter_code
_entity_poly.pdbx_strand_id
1 'polypeptide(L)' 'MIIHAIETADRKSIEEQQLEGLRTTLSRVFNNIPFYREAMEENGFHPGQFQNFSDIKKLPFTEKKRFEKSLSFRAAGG' A
#
# COMPACT_ATOMS: atom_id res chain seq x y z
N MET A 1 -31.12 4.15 2.42
CA MET A 1 -29.85 4.01 1.68
C MET A 1 -29.33 5.42 1.42
N ILE A 2 -28.15 5.75 1.93
CA ILE A 2 -27.51 7.05 1.68
C ILE A 2 -26.46 6.79 0.61
N ILE A 3 -26.58 7.48 -0.53
CA ILE A 3 -25.62 7.40 -1.63
C ILE A 3 -24.55 8.46 -1.33
N HIS A 4 -23.30 8.03 -1.14
CA HIS A 4 -22.20 8.96 -0.94
C HIS A 4 -21.85 9.63 -2.28
N ALA A 5 -21.37 10.88 -2.25
CA ALA A 5 -21.06 11.65 -3.46
C ALA A 5 -20.09 10.91 -4.42
N ILE A 6 -19.18 10.11 -3.88
CA ILE A 6 -18.23 9.32 -4.66
C ILE A 6 -18.87 8.19 -5.47
N GLU A 7 -20.04 7.69 -5.05
CA GLU A 7 -20.73 6.58 -5.72
C GLU A 7 -21.36 7.01 -7.06
N THR A 8 -21.53 8.32 -7.27
CA THR A 8 -22.07 8.91 -8.50
C THR A 8 -21.10 9.90 -9.15
N ALA A 9 -19.88 10.02 -8.63
CA ALA A 9 -18.88 10.93 -9.17
C ALA A 9 -18.42 10.48 -10.56
N ASP A 10 -17.88 11.42 -11.34
CA ASP A 10 -17.27 11.10 -12.62
C ASP A 10 -15.97 10.29 -12.41
N ARG A 11 -15.51 9.64 -13.49
CA ARG A 11 -14.36 8.75 -13.44
C ARG A 11 -13.09 9.44 -12.92
N LYS A 12 -12.85 10.69 -13.32
CA LYS A 12 -11.64 11.43 -12.94
C LYS A 12 -11.66 11.74 -11.43
N SER A 13 -12.80 12.18 -10.91
CA SER A 13 -12.97 12.41 -9.48
C SER A 13 -12.74 11.14 -8.64
N ILE A 14 -13.25 10.00 -9.11
CA ILE A 14 -13.01 8.70 -8.46
C ILE A 14 -11.51 8.35 -8.45
N GLU A 15 -10.85 8.51 -9.60
CA GLU A 15 -9.43 8.20 -9.77
C GLU A 15 -8.52 9.09 -8.91
N GLU A 16 -8.81 10.39 -8.82
CA GLU A 16 -8.07 11.32 -7.95
C GLU A 16 -8.19 10.91 -6.48
N GLN A 17 -9.40 10.59 -6.01
CA GLN A 17 -9.61 10.14 -4.64
C GLN A 17 -8.91 8.81 -4.34
N GLN A 18 -8.95 7.85 -5.28
CA GLN A 18 -8.24 6.57 -5.16
C GLN A 18 -6.73 6.76 -5.13
N LEU A 19 -6.19 7.65 -5.96
CA LEU A 19 -4.76 7.92 -6.02
C LEU A 19 -4.26 8.52 -4.70
N GLU A 20 -4.99 9.49 -4.15
CA GLU A 20 -4.66 10.09 -2.86
C GLU A 20 -4.74 9.08 -1.71
N GLY A 21 -5.80 8.26 -1.69
CA GLY A 21 -5.97 7.19 -0.73
C GLY A 21 -4.83 6.16 -0.78
N LEU A 22 -4.36 5.80 -1.97
CA LEU A 22 -3.22 4.90 -2.17
C LEU A 22 -1.92 5.53 -1.65
N ARG A 23 -1.62 6.79 -2.00
CA ARG A 23 -0.42 7.49 -1.51
C ARG A 23 -0.38 7.56 0.02
N THR A 24 -1.50 7.94 0.63
CA THR A 24 -1.64 8.00 2.09
C THR A 24 -1.43 6.62 2.71
N THR A 25 -2.04 5.57 2.13
CA THR A 25 -1.89 4.20 2.62
C THR A 25 -0.45 3.71 2.53
N LEU A 26 0.20 3.89 1.37
CA LEU A 26 1.59 3.49 1.13
C LEU A 26 2.55 4.16 2.11
N SER A 27 2.43 5.48 2.29
CA SER A 27 3.22 6.23 3.27
C SER A 27 3.00 5.70 4.68
N ARG A 28 1.75 5.48 5.09
CA ARG A 28 1.42 4.97 6.42
C ARG A 28 2.01 3.58 6.66
N VAL A 29 1.85 2.63 5.75
CA VAL A 29 2.35 1.24 5.97
C VAL A 29 3.87 1.18 5.93
N PHE A 30 4.52 1.95 5.06
CA PHE A 30 5.97 2.04 4.98
C PHE A 30 6.57 2.60 6.28
N ASN A 31 5.95 3.64 6.85
CA ASN A 31 6.46 4.27 8.06
C ASN A 31 6.19 3.44 9.32
N ASN A 32 5.06 2.73 9.41
CA ASN A 32 4.63 2.12 10.66
C ASN A 32 4.81 0.59 10.74
N ILE A 33 5.00 -0.10 9.61
CA ILE A 33 5.03 -1.56 9.58
C ILE A 33 6.32 -2.04 8.90
N PRO A 34 7.30 -2.56 9.68
CA PRO A 34 8.59 -3.04 9.14
C PRO A 34 8.42 -4.03 7.98
N PHE A 35 7.45 -4.95 8.09
CA PHE A 35 7.14 -5.91 7.04
C PHE A 35 6.89 -5.28 5.65
N TYR A 36 6.11 -4.19 5.58
CA TYR A 36 5.84 -3.50 4.32
C TYR A 36 6.99 -2.62 3.88
N ARG A 37 7.70 -2.00 4.83
CA ARG A 37 8.91 -1.23 4.55
C ARG A 37 9.95 -2.08 3.83
N GLU A 38 10.30 -3.22 4.42
CA GLU A 38 11.27 -4.17 3.85
C GLU A 38 10.82 -4.68 2.48
N ALA A 39 9.52 -4.93 2.28
CA ALA A 39 9.00 -5.39 0.98
C ALA A 39 9.23 -4.36 -0.13
N MET A 40 8.98 -3.09 0.20
CA MET A 40 9.09 -1.98 -0.73
C MET A 40 10.56 -1.67 -1.01
N GLU A 41 11.41 -1.65 0.02
CA GLU A 41 12.86 -1.43 -0.11
C GLU A 41 13.54 -2.53 -0.93
N GLU A 42 13.20 -3.81 -0.72
CA GLU A 42 13.72 -4.93 -1.54
C GLU A 42 13.36 -4.81 -3.03
N ASN A 43 12.23 -4.16 -3.36
CA ASN A 43 11.84 -3.85 -4.73
C ASN A 43 12.36 -2.50 -5.23
N GLY A 44 13.19 -1.80 -4.44
CA GLY A 44 13.73 -0.48 -4.79
C GLY A 44 12.65 0.59 -4.91
N PHE A 45 11.52 0.42 -4.23
CA PHE A 45 10.37 1.32 -4.30
C PHE A 45 10.24 2.14 -3.01
N HIS A 46 10.07 3.46 -3.17
CA HIS A 46 9.72 4.36 -2.07
C HIS A 46 8.35 4.99 -2.30
N PRO A 47 7.46 5.11 -1.29
CA PRO A 47 6.12 5.69 -1.46
C PRO A 47 6.08 7.07 -2.13
N GLY A 48 7.11 7.90 -1.89
CA GLY A 48 7.24 9.22 -2.54
C GLY A 48 7.40 9.18 -4.07
N GLN A 49 7.69 8.01 -4.66
CA GLN A 49 7.81 7.80 -6.10
C GLN A 49 6.49 7.39 -6.76
N PHE A 50 5.44 7.09 -5.99
CA PHE A 50 4.14 6.71 -6.53
C PHE A 50 3.43 7.93 -7.12
N GLN A 51 3.35 8.07 -8.45
CA GLN A 51 2.78 9.25 -9.10
C GLN A 51 1.46 8.97 -9.81
N ASN A 52 1.27 7.77 -10.33
CA ASN A 52 0.06 7.39 -11.05
C ASN A 52 -0.22 5.89 -10.94
N PHE A 53 -1.39 5.45 -11.42
CA PHE A 53 -1.79 4.04 -11.36
C PHE A 53 -0.83 3.08 -12.08
N SER A 54 -0.03 3.54 -13.05
CA SER A 54 0.96 2.68 -13.71
C SER A 54 2.09 2.27 -12.76
N ASP A 55 2.35 3.07 -11.72
CA ASP A 55 3.35 2.76 -10.69
C ASP A 55 2.93 1.62 -9.76
N ILE A 56 1.65 1.21 -9.78
CA ILE A 56 1.18 0.03 -9.00
C ILE A 56 1.99 -1.21 -9.35
N LYS A 57 2.44 -1.34 -10.61
CA LYS A 57 3.26 -2.48 -11.05
C LYS A 57 4.64 -2.56 -10.38
N LYS A 58 5.09 -1.48 -9.74
CA LYS A 58 6.35 -1.40 -8.99
C LYS A 58 6.19 -1.80 -7.52
N LEU A 59 4.94 -1.94 -7.05
CA LEU A 59 4.67 -2.36 -5.67
C LEU A 59 4.90 -3.87 -5.51
N PRO A 60 5.45 -4.30 -4.37
CA PRO A 60 5.55 -5.71 -4.06
C PRO A 60 4.15 -6.33 -3.84
N PHE A 61 3.97 -7.57 -4.29
CA PHE A 61 2.85 -8.37 -3.82
C PHE A 61 3.07 -8.81 -2.38
N THR A 62 1.98 -8.88 -1.62
CA THR A 62 2.01 -9.43 -0.27
C THR A 62 1.77 -10.93 -0.34
N GLU A 63 2.84 -11.71 -0.25
CA GLU A 63 2.77 -13.18 -0.32
C GLU A 63 2.64 -13.81 1.07
N LYS A 64 1.86 -14.90 1.16
CA LYS A 64 1.69 -15.68 2.41
C LYS A 64 3.03 -16.12 3.01
N LYS A 65 3.98 -16.56 2.16
CA LYS A 65 5.33 -16.97 2.58
C LYS A 65 6.07 -15.84 3.32
N ARG A 66 5.86 -14.60 2.90
CA ARG A 66 6.47 -13.42 3.54
C ARG A 66 5.86 -13.17 4.92
N PHE A 67 4.55 -13.37 5.06
CA PHE A 67 3.85 -13.28 6.34
C PHE A 67 4.34 -14.32 7.36
N GLU A 68 4.56 -15.56 6.93
CA GLU A 68 5.06 -16.64 7.80
C GLU A 68 6.45 -16.31 8.38
N LYS A 69 7.35 -15.74 7.57
CA LYS A 69 8.67 -15.27 8.03
C LYS A 69 8.57 -14.15 9.08
N SER A 70 7.66 -13.19 8.88
CA SER A 70 7.44 -12.09 9.83
C SER A 70 6.84 -12.56 11.16
N LEU A 71 5.92 -13.52 11.14
CA LEU A 71 5.32 -14.11 12.35
C LEU A 71 6.35 -14.92 13.15
N SER A 72 7.22 -15.68 12.48
CA SER A 72 8.30 -16.44 13.14
C SER A 72 9.28 -15.53 13.88
N PHE A 73 9.62 -14.37 13.33
CA PHE A 73 10.46 -13.37 14.02
C PHE A 73 9.83 -12.89 15.34
N ARG A 74 8.51 -12.69 15.36
CA ARG A 74 7.78 -12.27 16.59
C ARG A 74 7.67 -13.38 17.62
N ALA A 75 7.66 -14.65 17.19
CA ALA A 75 7.58 -15.80 18.09
C ALA A 75 8.93 -16.21 18.70
N ALA A 76 10.05 -15.83 18.08
CA ALA A 76 11.41 -16.14 18.55
C ALA A 76 12.02 -15.06 19.47
N GLY A 77 11.30 -13.98 19.74
CA GLY A 77 11.72 -12.86 20.60
C GLY A 77 10.96 -12.80 21.93
N GLY A 78 10.77 -13.95 22.58
CA GLY A 78 10.19 -14.08 23.92
C GLY A 78 11.13 -14.84 24.86
#